data_AF-A0A2N2ZT91-F1
#
_entry.id   AF-A0A2N2ZT91-F1
#
_cell.length_a   1.000
_cell.length_b   1.000
_cell.length_c   1.000
_cell.angle_alpha   90.00
_cell.angle_beta   90.00
_cell.angle_gamma   90.00
#
_symmetry.space_group_name_H-M   'P 1'
#
loop_
_entity.id
_entity.type
_entity.pdbx_description
1 polymer ?
#
loop_
_entity_poly.entity_id
_entity_poly.type
_entity_poly.pdbx_seq_one_letter_code
_entity_poly.pdbx_strand_id
1 'polypeptide(L)'
;MKKIAFIILILFAWNSSFSQKTPGYLGKKLVPSYSLGFAPSFFNPNKNGAKGFFTFNLFHQLRLDYVTSRKSAVGIGFETYSTGIDYDSYNNNNQDVSISFARHGILNVKGFQLYRSFYSNGIAPMGKRHSLGLKVLFSSTNFEDVGATKTKPDNSNPYSNHITSPYEIKKGGTSKDFGFMYSYSSSRIIADIVVLSFGIDFNVIFSAHYKYLDALIINSNNYNGDVTPKNQTEEAFLNDKAKQRVFSSQFLMLKIGIGFLAF
;
A
#
# COMPACT_ATOMS: atom_id res chain seq x y z
N MET A 1 -9.54 -19.03 -11.85
CA MET A 1 -8.54 -17.94 -11.79
C MET A 1 -7.77 -17.72 -13.11
N LYS A 2 -7.30 -18.75 -13.83
CA LYS A 2 -6.62 -18.60 -15.14
C LYS A 2 -7.39 -17.74 -16.18
N LYS A 3 -8.73 -17.82 -16.17
CA LYS A 3 -9.60 -17.01 -17.04
C LYS A 3 -9.51 -15.50 -16.77
N ILE A 4 -9.31 -15.08 -15.53
CA ILE A 4 -9.25 -13.64 -15.16
C ILE A 4 -7.93 -13.02 -15.62
N ALA A 5 -6.81 -13.74 -15.43
CA ALA A 5 -5.51 -13.28 -15.93
C ALA A 5 -5.49 -13.13 -17.46
N PHE A 6 -6.15 -14.05 -18.18
CA PHE A 6 -6.27 -13.98 -19.63
C PHE A 6 -7.14 -12.80 -20.09
N ILE A 7 -8.23 -12.50 -19.38
CA ILE A 7 -9.06 -11.31 -19.64
C ILE A 7 -8.25 -10.02 -19.40
N ILE A 8 -7.46 -9.95 -18.33
CA ILE A 8 -6.58 -8.80 -18.04
C ILE A 8 -5.52 -8.63 -19.15
N LEU A 9 -4.93 -9.73 -19.63
CA LEU A 9 -3.94 -9.71 -20.72
C LEU A 9 -4.56 -9.23 -22.04
N ILE A 10 -5.76 -9.72 -22.38
CA ILE A 10 -6.52 -9.28 -23.57
C ILE A 10 -6.86 -7.80 -23.46
N LEU A 11 -7.31 -7.33 -22.30
CA LEU A 11 -7.58 -5.91 -22.08
C LEU A 11 -6.31 -5.06 -22.25
N PHE A 12 -5.13 -5.58 -21.87
CA PHE A 12 -3.85 -4.90 -22.07
C PHE A 12 -3.46 -4.84 -23.56
N ALA A 13 -3.57 -5.96 -24.29
CA ALA A 13 -3.24 -6.04 -25.71
C ALA A 13 -4.22 -5.27 -26.61
N TRP A 14 -5.50 -5.20 -26.24
CA TRP A 14 -6.51 -4.46 -26.98
C TRP A 14 -6.25 -2.94 -26.95
N ASN A 15 -5.58 -2.44 -25.90
CA ASN A 15 -5.26 -1.01 -25.79
C ASN A 15 -4.11 -0.56 -26.70
N SER A 16 -3.27 -1.46 -27.22
CA SER A 16 -2.12 -1.07 -28.08
C SER A 16 -2.49 -0.73 -29.52
N SER A 17 -3.67 -1.09 -30.02
CA SER A 17 -3.96 -1.07 -31.47
C SER A 17 -4.95 0.00 -31.95
N PHE A 18 -5.44 0.89 -31.08
CA PHE A 18 -6.39 1.94 -31.49
C PHE A 18 -5.69 3.29 -31.71
N SER A 19 -5.26 3.54 -32.94
CA SER A 19 -4.97 4.89 -33.43
C SER A 19 -6.28 5.55 -33.83
N GLN A 20 -6.99 6.15 -32.87
CA GLN A 20 -8.21 6.92 -33.12
C GLN A 20 -7.91 8.42 -33.14
N LYS A 21 -8.44 9.10 -34.17
CA LYS A 21 -8.62 10.56 -34.24
C LYS A 21 -9.14 11.03 -32.89
N THR A 22 -8.37 11.88 -32.20
CA THR A 22 -8.65 12.43 -30.86
C THR A 22 -10.12 12.87 -30.75
N PRO A 23 -11.00 12.09 -30.09
CA PRO A 23 -12.35 12.51 -29.79
C PRO A 23 -12.32 13.67 -28.79
N GLY A 24 -13.33 14.52 -28.86
CA GLY A 24 -13.44 15.87 -28.30
C GLY A 24 -12.94 16.05 -26.88
N TYR A 25 -11.72 16.59 -26.77
CA TYR A 25 -11.35 17.46 -25.67
C TYR A 25 -11.93 18.84 -25.98
N LEU A 26 -13.17 19.11 -25.52
CA LEU A 26 -13.87 20.40 -25.70
C LEU A 26 -13.22 21.57 -24.92
N GLY A 27 -11.91 21.51 -24.65
CA GLY A 27 -11.20 22.46 -23.79
C GLY A 27 -11.35 22.20 -22.29
N LYS A 28 -12.04 21.12 -21.89
CA LYS A 28 -12.39 20.80 -20.51
C LYS A 28 -11.20 20.51 -19.62
N LYS A 29 -10.91 21.36 -18.65
CA LYS A 29 -9.70 21.30 -17.83
C LYS A 29 -9.86 20.47 -16.57
N LEU A 30 -11.06 20.23 -16.05
CA LEU A 30 -11.23 19.53 -14.78
C LEU A 30 -11.57 18.04 -14.98
N VAL A 31 -10.89 17.16 -14.25
CA VAL A 31 -11.08 15.71 -14.35
C VAL A 31 -11.15 15.08 -12.97
N PRO A 32 -12.33 15.04 -12.33
CA PRO A 32 -12.56 14.14 -11.21
C PRO A 32 -12.48 12.69 -11.67
N SER A 33 -11.78 11.86 -10.91
CA SER A 33 -11.65 10.42 -11.18
C SER A 33 -11.60 9.59 -9.91
N TYR A 34 -12.07 8.36 -10.03
CA TYR A 34 -12.01 7.32 -9.03
C TYR A 34 -11.28 6.11 -9.61
N SER A 35 -10.37 5.53 -8.85
CA SER A 35 -9.62 4.36 -9.27
C SER A 35 -9.49 3.33 -8.16
N LEU A 36 -9.52 2.06 -8.59
CA LEU A 36 -9.20 0.91 -7.78
C LEU A 36 -7.74 0.54 -8.03
N GLY A 37 -6.97 0.48 -6.95
CA GLY A 37 -5.58 0.05 -6.97
C GLY A 37 -5.42 -1.36 -6.39
N PHE A 38 -4.48 -2.11 -6.93
CA PHE A 38 -4.15 -3.48 -6.54
C PHE A 38 -2.65 -3.55 -6.27
N ALA A 39 -2.28 -3.66 -5.00
CA ALA A 39 -0.89 -3.88 -4.62
C ALA A 39 -0.67 -5.37 -4.27
N PRO A 40 0.34 -6.03 -4.86
CA PRO A 40 0.60 -7.43 -4.58
C PRO A 40 1.03 -7.63 -3.12
N SER A 41 0.49 -8.66 -2.48
CA SER A 41 0.79 -9.07 -1.11
C SER A 41 1.90 -10.11 -1.07
N PHE A 42 3.02 -9.85 -1.76
CA PHE A 42 4.13 -10.81 -1.87
C PHE A 42 4.72 -11.19 -0.52
N PHE A 43 5.02 -10.20 0.32
CA PHE A 43 5.75 -10.40 1.57
C PHE A 43 4.90 -10.27 2.83
N ASN A 44 3.66 -9.80 2.72
CA ASN A 44 2.81 -9.68 3.91
C ASN A 44 1.31 -9.80 3.58
N PRO A 45 0.45 -10.06 4.57
CA PRO A 45 -0.91 -10.53 4.35
C PRO A 45 -1.87 -9.43 3.96
N ASN A 46 -2.88 -9.74 3.14
CA ASN A 46 -3.98 -8.82 2.90
C ASN A 46 -4.86 -8.61 4.14
N LYS A 47 -5.92 -7.81 4.03
CA LYS A 47 -6.90 -7.58 5.10
C LYS A 47 -7.44 -8.86 5.74
N ASN A 48 -7.51 -9.96 4.98
CA ASN A 48 -8.05 -11.24 5.42
C ASN A 48 -6.98 -12.22 5.92
N GLY A 49 -5.72 -11.78 6.11
CA GLY A 49 -4.63 -12.66 6.55
C GLY A 49 -3.97 -13.48 5.44
N ALA A 50 -4.45 -13.43 4.20
CA ALA A 50 -3.90 -14.23 3.11
C ALA A 50 -2.60 -13.62 2.57
N LYS A 51 -1.56 -14.45 2.40
CA LYS A 51 -0.29 -14.11 1.73
C LYS A 51 -0.20 -14.81 0.36
N GLY A 52 0.60 -14.28 -0.56
CA GLY A 52 0.94 -14.99 -1.80
C GLY A 52 0.83 -14.15 -3.08
N PHE A 53 1.28 -14.76 -4.19
CA PHE A 53 1.44 -14.09 -5.49
C PHE A 53 0.13 -13.59 -6.11
N PHE A 54 -0.99 -14.26 -5.82
CA PHE A 54 -2.33 -13.91 -6.32
C PHE A 54 -3.20 -13.19 -5.28
N THR A 55 -2.57 -12.69 -4.23
CA THR A 55 -3.25 -11.95 -3.18
C THR A 55 -2.94 -10.48 -3.30
N PHE A 56 -3.97 -9.63 -3.27
CA PHE A 56 -3.86 -8.20 -3.48
C PHE A 56 -4.48 -7.41 -2.34
N ASN A 57 -3.86 -6.28 -2.02
CA ASN A 57 -4.48 -5.21 -1.24
C ASN A 57 -5.24 -4.30 -2.19
N LEU A 58 -6.50 -4.02 -1.83
CA LEU A 58 -7.36 -3.12 -2.60
C LEU A 58 -7.23 -1.69 -2.06
N PHE A 59 -6.95 -0.77 -2.98
CA PHE A 59 -6.85 0.66 -2.72
C PHE A 59 -8.02 1.37 -3.38
N HIS A 60 -8.59 2.33 -2.66
CA HIS A 60 -9.57 3.26 -3.20
C HIS A 60 -8.90 4.62 -3.35
N GLN A 61 -8.92 5.17 -4.56
CA GLN A 61 -8.27 6.46 -4.85
C GLN A 61 -9.25 7.40 -5.53
N LEU A 62 -9.42 8.59 -4.97
CA LEU A 62 -10.11 9.72 -5.56
C LEU A 62 -9.07 10.74 -6.02
N ARG A 63 -9.20 11.26 -7.23
CA ARG A 63 -8.27 12.23 -7.81
C ARG A 63 -9.03 13.36 -8.48
N LEU A 64 -8.47 14.55 -8.41
CA LEU A 64 -8.95 15.72 -9.11
C LEU A 64 -7.78 16.32 -9.89
N ASP A 65 -7.81 16.15 -11.21
CA ASP A 65 -6.80 16.71 -12.11
C ASP A 65 -7.32 18.01 -12.74
N TYR A 66 -6.49 19.05 -12.73
CA TYR A 66 -6.71 20.30 -13.47
C TYR A 66 -5.66 20.45 -14.57
N VAL A 67 -6.11 20.47 -15.82
CA VAL A 67 -5.28 20.61 -17.01
C VAL A 67 -4.77 22.04 -17.11
N THR A 68 -3.46 22.21 -16.94
CA THR A 68 -2.79 23.51 -16.98
C THR A 68 -2.28 23.84 -18.37
N SER A 69 -1.93 22.83 -19.18
CA SER A 69 -1.50 23.00 -20.56
C SER A 69 -1.86 21.77 -21.39
N ARG A 70 -1.67 21.85 -22.71
CA ARG A 70 -1.87 20.69 -23.61
C ARG A 70 -1.08 19.45 -23.19
N LYS A 71 0.05 19.62 -22.49
CA LYS A 71 0.95 18.53 -22.07
C LYS A 71 1.09 18.39 -20.55
N SER A 72 0.32 19.12 -19.75
CA SER A 72 0.45 19.05 -18.29
C SER A 72 -0.85 19.24 -17.53
N ALA A 73 -0.94 18.57 -16.38
CA ALA A 73 -2.00 18.77 -15.40
C ALA A 73 -1.42 18.80 -13.98
N VAL A 74 -2.06 19.53 -13.08
CA VAL A 74 -1.79 19.50 -11.63
C VAL A 74 -2.95 18.79 -10.98
N GLY A 75 -2.69 17.92 -10.02
CA GLY A 75 -3.73 17.14 -9.37
C GLY A 75 -3.54 16.99 -7.88
N ILE A 76 -4.67 16.83 -7.20
CA ILE A 76 -4.74 16.40 -5.81
C ILE A 76 -5.41 15.02 -5.75
N GLY A 77 -4.99 14.21 -4.79
CA GLY A 77 -5.53 12.87 -4.61
C GLY A 77 -5.79 12.55 -3.15
N PHE A 78 -6.82 11.75 -2.92
CA PHE A 78 -7.10 11.09 -1.66
C PHE A 78 -7.08 9.59 -1.89
N GLU A 79 -6.43 8.84 -1.01
CA GLU A 79 -6.44 7.38 -1.05
C GLU A 79 -6.76 6.77 0.30
N THR A 80 -7.38 5.60 0.28
CA THR A 80 -7.62 4.80 1.48
C THR A 80 -7.49 3.31 1.17
N TYR A 81 -6.91 2.57 2.09
CA TYR A 81 -6.84 1.11 2.02
C TYR A 81 -6.71 0.51 3.42
N SER A 82 -6.97 -0.79 3.50
CA SER A 82 -6.77 -1.58 4.71
C SER A 82 -5.97 -2.83 4.38
N THR A 83 -5.06 -3.22 5.27
CA THR A 83 -4.26 -4.43 5.15
C THR A 83 -4.14 -5.11 6.51
N GLY A 84 -3.93 -6.43 6.50
CA GLY A 84 -3.58 -7.16 7.70
C GLY A 84 -2.14 -6.91 8.11
N ILE A 85 -1.88 -7.02 9.40
CA ILE A 85 -0.55 -7.16 9.99
C ILE A 85 -0.45 -8.60 10.47
N ASP A 86 0.48 -9.35 9.90
CA ASP A 86 0.86 -10.63 10.49
C ASP A 86 1.86 -10.40 11.60
N TYR A 87 1.66 -11.09 12.69
CA TYR A 87 2.64 -11.18 13.75
C TYR A 87 3.17 -12.60 13.72
N ASP A 88 4.20 -12.81 12.90
CA ASP A 88 5.06 -13.96 13.13
C ASP A 88 5.52 -13.88 14.60
N SER A 89 5.39 -14.99 15.33
CA SER A 89 5.49 -15.07 16.79
C SER A 89 6.66 -14.23 17.31
N TYR A 90 6.39 -13.26 18.19
CA TYR A 90 7.43 -12.43 18.77
C TYR A 90 8.05 -13.19 19.94
N ASN A 91 9.30 -13.63 19.79
CA ASN A 91 10.05 -14.25 20.87
C ASN A 91 11.16 -13.31 21.35
N ASN A 92 11.04 -12.81 22.57
CA ASN A 92 12.11 -12.04 23.20
C ASN A 92 12.80 -12.89 24.25
N ASN A 93 13.91 -13.52 23.85
CA ASN A 93 14.74 -14.38 24.70
C ASN A 93 15.31 -13.67 25.94
N ASN A 94 15.30 -12.33 26.00
CA ASN A 94 15.84 -11.59 27.15
C ASN A 94 14.79 -11.32 28.24
N GLN A 95 13.50 -11.39 27.91
CA GLN A 95 12.44 -11.17 28.89
C GLN A 95 11.72 -12.45 29.26
N ASP A 96 12.08 -13.58 28.63
CA ASP A 96 11.31 -14.83 28.65
C ASP A 96 9.83 -14.53 28.48
N VAL A 97 9.53 -13.88 27.35
CA VAL A 97 8.18 -13.49 26.95
C VAL A 97 8.04 -13.88 25.49
N SER A 98 7.38 -15.02 25.28
CA SER A 98 6.77 -15.31 23.99
C SER A 98 5.45 -14.56 23.90
N ILE A 99 5.17 -13.92 22.77
CA ILE A 99 3.86 -13.35 22.46
C ILE A 99 3.38 -14.06 21.19
N SER A 100 2.43 -14.98 21.36
CA SER A 100 1.66 -15.55 20.26
C SER A 100 0.42 -14.72 20.03
N PHE A 101 0.11 -14.42 18.77
CA PHE A 101 -1.03 -13.60 18.39
C PHE A 101 -2.14 -14.50 17.86
N ALA A 102 -3.30 -14.51 18.52
CA ALA A 102 -4.45 -15.31 18.08
C ALA A 102 -5.14 -14.75 16.81
N ARG A 103 -4.95 -13.45 16.51
CA ARG A 103 -5.57 -12.75 15.39
C ARG A 103 -4.62 -11.73 14.76
N HIS A 104 -4.77 -11.55 13.45
CA HIS A 104 -4.05 -10.53 12.67
C HIS A 104 -4.61 -9.14 12.99
N GLY A 105 -3.73 -8.15 13.16
CA GLY A 105 -4.15 -6.76 13.33
C GLY A 105 -4.62 -6.16 12.01
N ILE A 106 -5.49 -5.15 12.05
CA ILE A 106 -5.90 -4.42 10.85
C ILE A 106 -5.25 -3.04 10.84
N LEU A 107 -4.48 -2.77 9.79
CA LEU A 107 -3.90 -1.48 9.50
C LEU A 107 -4.79 -0.74 8.51
N ASN A 108 -5.29 0.41 8.93
CA ASN A 108 -6.06 1.33 8.09
C ASN A 108 -5.18 2.51 7.71
N VAL A 109 -5.13 2.84 6.43
CA VAL A 109 -4.26 3.90 5.92
C VAL A 109 -5.06 4.84 5.06
N LYS A 110 -4.90 6.14 5.31
CA LYS A 110 -5.45 7.24 4.52
C LYS A 110 -4.30 8.08 4.00
N GLY A 111 -4.38 8.53 2.75
CA GLY A 111 -3.31 9.27 2.10
C GLY A 111 -3.81 10.48 1.35
N PHE A 112 -3.02 11.54 1.35
CA PHE A 112 -3.19 12.72 0.52
C PHE A 112 -2.03 12.85 -0.45
N GLN A 113 -2.32 13.26 -1.67
CA GLN A 113 -1.35 13.37 -2.76
C GLN A 113 -1.45 14.75 -3.39
N LEU A 114 -0.29 15.33 -3.71
CA LEU A 114 -0.17 16.50 -4.58
C LEU A 114 0.82 16.15 -5.68
N TYR A 115 0.41 16.29 -6.94
CA TYR A 115 1.24 15.83 -8.05
C TYR A 115 1.06 16.66 -9.31
N ARG A 116 2.04 16.54 -10.20
CA ARG A 116 2.01 17.07 -11.56
C ARG A 116 2.13 15.93 -12.56
N SER A 117 1.25 15.92 -13.55
CA SER A 117 1.24 14.97 -14.65
C SER A 117 1.79 15.60 -15.93
N PHE A 118 2.59 14.83 -16.67
CA PHE A 118 3.18 15.19 -17.96
C PHE A 118 2.73 14.20 -19.03
N TYR A 119 2.23 14.70 -20.15
CA TYR A 119 1.67 13.89 -21.24
C TYR A 119 2.64 13.87 -22.43
N SER A 120 3.01 12.68 -22.89
CA SER A 120 4.03 12.51 -23.93
C SER A 120 3.46 12.63 -25.35
N ASN A 121 2.38 11.90 -25.66
CA ASN A 121 1.83 11.77 -27.02
C ASN A 121 0.32 12.06 -27.11
N GLY A 122 -0.17 13.12 -26.45
CA GLY A 122 -1.60 13.45 -26.46
C GLY A 122 -1.89 14.88 -25.97
N ILE A 123 -3.18 15.24 -25.99
CA ILE A 123 -3.71 16.43 -25.33
C ILE A 123 -4.22 15.98 -23.96
N ALA A 124 -3.68 16.54 -22.88
CA ALA A 124 -4.16 16.29 -21.53
C ALA A 124 -5.69 16.48 -21.46
N PRO A 125 -6.46 15.55 -20.85
CA PRO A 125 -6.03 14.41 -20.03
C PRO A 125 -5.89 13.08 -20.79
N MET A 126 -5.82 13.10 -22.13
CA MET A 126 -5.76 11.90 -22.97
C MET A 126 -4.33 11.42 -23.23
N GLY A 127 -4.16 10.10 -23.29
CA GLY A 127 -2.93 9.43 -23.70
C GLY A 127 -2.05 9.00 -22.53
N LYS A 128 -0.80 8.67 -22.86
CA LYS A 128 0.22 8.24 -21.90
C LYS A 128 0.70 9.44 -21.09
N ARG A 129 0.77 9.26 -19.76
CA ARG A 129 1.26 10.27 -18.82
C ARG A 129 2.16 9.69 -17.76
N HIS A 130 3.09 10.51 -17.31
CA HIS A 130 3.90 10.28 -16.11
C HIS A 130 3.53 11.33 -15.07
N SER A 131 3.27 10.93 -13.83
CA SER A 131 2.98 11.85 -12.73
C SER A 131 4.07 11.76 -11.67
N LEU A 132 4.49 12.92 -11.17
CA LEU A 132 5.45 13.07 -10.07
C LEU A 132 4.79 13.88 -8.98
N GLY A 133 4.95 13.46 -7.73
CA GLY A 133 4.31 14.15 -6.62
C GLY A 133 4.78 13.75 -5.24
N LEU A 134 4.18 14.40 -4.26
CA LEU A 134 4.35 14.16 -2.84
C LEU A 134 3.12 13.45 -2.30
N LYS A 135 3.35 12.59 -1.31
CA LYS A 135 2.32 11.81 -0.64
C LYS A 135 2.51 11.90 0.87
N VAL A 136 1.43 12.18 1.59
CA VAL A 136 1.35 12.15 3.05
C VAL A 136 0.39 11.04 3.43
N LEU A 137 0.80 10.15 4.33
CA LEU A 137 0.02 9.03 4.81
C LEU A 137 -0.25 9.15 6.30
N PHE A 138 -1.45 8.72 6.69
CA PHE A 138 -1.91 8.60 8.05
C PHE A 138 -2.36 7.16 8.25
N SER A 139 -1.67 6.43 9.13
CA SER A 139 -2.01 5.06 9.49
C SER A 139 -2.58 4.99 10.89
N SER A 140 -3.57 4.13 11.06
CA SER A 140 -4.10 3.71 12.35
C SER A 140 -4.14 2.20 12.39
N THR A 141 -3.56 1.62 13.43
CA THR A 141 -3.58 0.18 13.66
C THR A 141 -4.62 -0.11 14.72
N ASN A 142 -5.59 -0.96 14.42
CA ASN A 142 -6.53 -1.46 15.41
C ASN A 142 -6.13 -2.89 15.76
N PHE A 143 -5.78 -3.11 17.02
CA PHE A 143 -5.55 -4.44 17.59
C PHE A 143 -6.87 -4.83 18.28
N GLU A 144 -7.80 -5.43 17.56
CA GLU A 144 -8.96 -6.05 18.20
C GLU A 144 -8.53 -7.42 18.73
N ASP A 145 -8.63 -7.61 20.05
CA ASP A 145 -8.46 -8.90 20.73
C ASP A 145 -7.28 -9.72 20.22
N VAL A 146 -6.10 -9.09 20.23
CA VAL A 146 -4.89 -9.89 20.25
C VAL A 146 -4.86 -10.57 21.62
N GLY A 147 -5.39 -11.79 21.67
CA GLY A 147 -5.08 -12.72 22.74
C GLY A 147 -3.59 -13.01 22.67
N ALA A 148 -2.81 -12.20 23.38
CA ALA A 148 -1.39 -12.37 23.53
C ALA A 148 -1.16 -13.25 24.74
N THR A 149 -0.35 -14.28 24.59
CA THR A 149 -0.06 -15.20 25.68
C THR A 149 1.31 -14.89 26.22
N LYS A 150 1.40 -14.15 27.32
CA LYS A 150 2.69 -13.88 27.96
C LYS A 150 3.12 -15.12 28.72
N THR A 151 4.21 -15.72 28.25
CA THR A 151 4.77 -16.98 28.76
C THR A 151 6.00 -16.64 29.57
N LYS A 152 5.96 -16.65 30.92
CA LYS A 152 7.11 -16.37 31.79
C LYS A 152 7.68 -17.64 32.44
N PRO A 153 8.98 -17.72 32.75
CA PRO A 153 9.55 -18.82 33.52
C PRO A 153 8.99 -18.77 34.93
N ASP A 154 8.56 -19.91 35.44
CA ASP A 154 8.15 -20.03 36.82
C ASP A 154 9.40 -20.18 37.71
N ASN A 155 9.89 -19.07 38.25
CA ASN A 155 11.05 -19.06 39.14
C ASN A 155 10.81 -19.81 40.46
N SER A 156 9.58 -20.24 40.75
CA SER A 156 9.23 -20.98 41.97
C SER A 156 9.36 -22.51 41.82
N ASN A 157 9.43 -23.03 40.58
CA ASN A 157 9.58 -24.46 40.35
C ASN A 157 10.36 -24.73 39.04
N PRO A 158 11.60 -25.24 39.10
CA PRO A 158 12.42 -25.50 37.91
C PRO A 158 11.88 -26.62 37.00
N TYR A 159 10.82 -27.32 37.42
CA TYR A 159 10.11 -28.33 36.63
C TYR A 159 8.72 -27.87 36.16
N SER A 160 8.33 -26.62 36.45
CA SER A 160 7.02 -26.06 36.09
C SER A 160 7.05 -25.46 34.68
N ASN A 161 6.06 -25.85 33.88
CA ASN A 161 5.80 -25.27 32.57
C ASN A 161 5.48 -23.78 32.73
N HIS A 162 5.94 -22.98 31.77
CA HIS A 162 5.78 -21.53 31.76
C HIS A 162 4.38 -21.04 32.17
N ILE A 163 4.32 -20.01 33.01
CA ILE A 163 3.06 -19.36 33.38
C ILE A 163 2.58 -18.55 32.17
N THR A 164 1.37 -18.90 31.74
CA THR A 164 0.69 -18.40 30.55
C THR A 164 -0.42 -17.45 31.02
N SER A 165 -0.19 -16.13 30.94
CA SER A 165 -1.22 -15.14 31.29
C SER A 165 -1.79 -14.47 30.03
N PRO A 166 -3.13 -14.35 29.89
CA PRO A 166 -3.71 -13.57 28.82
C PRO A 166 -3.28 -12.09 28.97
N TYR A 167 -2.78 -11.54 27.88
CA TYR A 167 -2.36 -10.16 27.75
C TYR A 167 -3.22 -9.49 26.68
N GLU A 168 -3.82 -8.36 27.01
CA GLU A 168 -4.58 -7.55 26.07
C GLU A 168 -3.73 -6.36 25.63
N ILE A 169 -3.45 -6.27 24.33
CA ILE A 169 -2.85 -5.08 23.74
C ILE A 169 -3.96 -4.03 23.59
N LYS A 170 -4.12 -3.18 24.61
CA LYS A 170 -5.26 -2.25 24.72
C LYS A 170 -5.20 -1.03 23.80
N LYS A 171 -4.08 -0.73 23.15
CA LYS A 171 -3.93 0.50 22.35
C LYS A 171 -3.35 0.26 20.97
N GLY A 172 -4.16 0.63 19.97
CA GLY A 172 -3.74 0.88 18.59
C GLY A 172 -2.67 1.95 18.47
N GLY A 173 -1.78 1.81 17.49
CA GLY A 173 -0.79 2.85 17.13
C GLY A 173 -1.28 3.72 15.98
N THR A 174 -0.96 5.02 16.03
CA THR A 174 -1.11 5.91 14.86
C THR A 174 0.25 6.37 14.36
N SER A 175 0.42 6.49 13.04
CA SER A 175 1.63 7.02 12.43
C SER A 175 1.32 7.99 11.30
N LYS A 176 2.27 8.88 11.04
CA LYS A 176 2.26 9.81 9.93
C LYS A 176 3.52 9.59 9.12
N ASP A 177 3.35 9.40 7.83
CA ASP A 177 4.46 9.10 6.93
C ASP A 177 4.43 10.03 5.72
N PHE A 178 5.60 10.28 5.15
CA PHE A 178 5.79 11.14 3.98
C PHE A 178 6.54 10.36 2.91
N GLY A 179 6.26 10.65 1.64
CA GLY A 179 6.90 9.96 0.54
C GLY A 179 6.77 10.65 -0.82
N PHE A 180 7.52 10.11 -1.76
CA PHE A 180 7.43 10.46 -3.18
C PHE A 180 6.52 9.48 -3.91
N MET A 181 5.77 10.02 -4.86
CA MET A 181 4.95 9.26 -5.80
C MET A 181 5.46 9.47 -7.21
N TYR A 182 5.66 8.36 -7.91
CA TYR A 182 5.77 8.29 -9.36
C TYR A 182 4.63 7.45 -9.92
N SER A 183 4.01 7.89 -11.00
CA SER A 183 2.92 7.16 -11.65
C SER A 183 3.16 7.11 -13.14
N TYR A 184 2.94 5.95 -13.75
CA TYR A 184 2.82 5.80 -15.18
C TYR A 184 1.41 5.33 -15.51
N SER A 185 0.66 6.11 -16.30
CA SER A 185 -0.71 5.74 -16.66
C SER A 185 -1.05 6.14 -18.08
N SER A 186 -2.10 5.53 -18.62
CA SER A 186 -2.67 5.87 -19.91
C SER A 186 -4.16 6.07 -19.75
N SER A 187 -4.66 7.15 -20.33
CA SER A 187 -6.07 7.54 -20.25
C SER A 187 -6.69 7.63 -21.64
N ARG A 188 -7.96 7.25 -21.75
CA ARG A 188 -8.77 7.37 -22.96
C ARG A 188 -10.10 8.03 -22.66
N ILE A 189 -10.54 8.89 -23.57
CA ILE A 189 -11.83 9.57 -23.46
C ILE A 189 -12.85 8.79 -24.31
N ILE A 190 -14.02 8.54 -23.74
CA ILE A 190 -15.16 7.88 -24.37
C ILE A 190 -16.33 8.87 -24.34
N ALA A 191 -16.94 9.08 -25.51
CA ALA A 191 -18.10 9.96 -25.68
C ALA A 191 -17.89 11.38 -25.10
N ASP A 192 -16.66 11.91 -25.19
CA ASP A 192 -16.29 13.28 -24.77
C ASP A 192 -16.61 13.65 -23.30
N ILE A 193 -16.88 12.62 -22.49
CA ILE A 193 -17.33 12.76 -21.11
C ILE A 193 -16.58 11.80 -20.20
N VAL A 194 -16.49 10.51 -20.54
CA VAL A 194 -15.95 9.49 -19.63
C VAL A 194 -14.47 9.32 -19.89
N VAL A 195 -13.66 9.36 -18.84
CA VAL A 195 -12.21 9.08 -18.88
C VAL A 195 -11.95 7.71 -18.28
N LEU A 196 -11.50 6.76 -19.09
CA LEU A 196 -10.97 5.50 -18.58
C LEU A 196 -9.46 5.61 -18.43
N SER A 197 -8.93 5.13 -17.31
CA SER A 197 -7.49 5.16 -17.05
C SER A 197 -7.00 3.82 -16.52
N PHE A 198 -5.79 3.45 -16.92
CA PHE A 198 -5.06 2.31 -16.38
C PHE A 198 -3.61 2.72 -16.13
N GLY A 199 -2.96 2.14 -15.13
CA GLY A 199 -1.58 2.49 -14.86
C GLY A 199 -0.93 1.72 -13.72
N ILE A 200 0.28 2.16 -13.40
CA ILE A 200 1.12 1.64 -12.33
C ILE A 200 1.62 2.83 -11.51
N ASP A 201 1.51 2.73 -10.19
CA ASP A 201 2.09 3.67 -9.24
C ASP A 201 3.28 3.03 -8.53
N PHE A 202 4.35 3.80 -8.42
CA PHE A 202 5.52 3.51 -7.63
C PHE A 202 5.63 4.57 -6.53
N ASN A 203 5.56 4.15 -5.27
CA ASN A 203 5.65 5.10 -4.16
C ASN A 203 6.79 4.71 -3.23
N VAL A 204 7.56 5.71 -2.80
CA VAL A 204 8.65 5.54 -1.84
C VAL A 204 8.29 6.31 -0.58
N ILE A 205 8.08 5.59 0.53
CA ILE A 205 7.72 6.17 1.83
C ILE A 205 8.96 6.21 2.73
N PHE A 206 9.34 7.39 3.20
CA PHE A 206 10.64 7.61 3.85
C PHE A 206 10.78 6.98 5.22
N SER A 207 9.71 6.95 6.01
CA SER A 207 9.73 6.44 7.38
C SER A 207 10.05 4.94 7.49
N ALA A 208 9.89 4.21 6.38
CA ALA A 208 10.06 2.77 6.32
C ALA A 208 11.21 2.34 5.39
N HIS A 209 11.70 3.25 4.54
CA HIS A 209 12.78 3.00 3.57
C HIS A 209 14.06 2.46 4.24
N TYR A 210 14.54 3.10 5.32
CA TYR A 210 15.85 2.79 5.89
C TYR A 210 15.94 1.35 6.41
N LYS A 211 14.95 0.91 7.19
CA LYS A 211 14.94 -0.46 7.75
C LYS A 211 14.72 -1.54 6.69
N TYR A 212 13.98 -1.24 5.63
CA TYR A 212 13.67 -2.23 4.59
C TYR A 212 14.81 -2.43 3.60
N LEU A 213 15.51 -1.35 3.21
CA LEU A 213 16.70 -1.49 2.37
C LEU A 213 17.82 -2.21 3.12
N ASP A 214 18.02 -1.91 4.40
CA ASP A 214 18.97 -2.66 5.23
C ASP A 214 18.60 -4.15 5.26
N ALA A 215 17.32 -4.48 5.49
CA ALA A 215 16.87 -5.88 5.47
C ALA A 215 17.01 -6.56 4.09
N LEU A 216 16.87 -5.84 2.97
CA LEU A 216 17.05 -6.40 1.63
C LEU A 216 18.53 -6.57 1.25
N ILE A 217 19.39 -5.64 1.65
CA ILE A 217 20.82 -5.64 1.32
C ILE A 217 21.57 -6.64 2.22
N ILE A 218 21.19 -6.73 3.50
CA ILE A 218 21.87 -7.57 4.50
C ILE A 218 21.40 -9.03 4.44
N ASN A 219 20.21 -9.34 3.90
CA ASN A 219 19.72 -10.72 3.76
C ASN A 219 20.41 -11.58 2.68
N SER A 220 21.47 -11.10 2.03
CA SER A 220 22.22 -11.95 1.08
C SER A 220 23.22 -12.89 1.75
N ASN A 221 23.60 -12.66 3.02
CA ASN A 221 24.58 -13.50 3.71
C ASN A 221 24.25 -13.61 5.22
N ASN A 222 23.65 -14.74 5.64
CA ASN A 222 23.57 -15.19 7.04
C ASN A 222 22.76 -14.34 8.05
N TYR A 223 21.43 -14.24 7.87
CA TYR A 223 20.54 -13.74 8.93
C TYR A 223 19.57 -14.82 9.42
N ASN A 224 20.09 -15.79 10.17
CA ASN A 224 19.29 -16.72 10.99
C ASN A 224 19.02 -16.17 12.42
N GLY A 225 19.17 -14.87 12.62
CA GLY A 225 18.92 -14.24 13.92
C GLY A 225 17.74 -13.29 13.83
N ASP A 226 16.67 -13.61 14.56
CA ASP A 226 15.70 -12.62 15.03
C ASP A 226 16.47 -11.47 15.68
N VAL A 227 16.77 -10.41 14.90
CA VAL A 227 17.20 -9.13 15.46
C VAL A 227 15.95 -8.40 15.90
N THR A 228 15.32 -9.00 16.90
CA THR A 228 14.49 -8.32 17.86
C THR A 228 15.44 -7.37 18.59
N PRO A 229 15.32 -6.05 18.42
CA PRO A 229 16.20 -5.11 19.09
C PRO A 229 16.07 -5.34 20.59
N LYS A 230 17.19 -5.60 21.27
CA LYS A 230 17.26 -6.13 22.64
C LYS A 230 16.53 -5.31 23.72
N ASN A 231 15.94 -4.16 23.41
CA ASN A 231 15.21 -3.27 24.33
C ASN A 231 14.01 -2.54 23.67
N GLN A 232 13.41 -3.08 22.61
CA GLN A 232 12.23 -2.43 22.02
C GLN A 232 10.97 -2.73 22.83
N THR A 233 10.20 -1.69 23.14
CA THR A 233 8.84 -1.87 23.69
C THR A 233 7.97 -2.58 22.65
N GLU A 234 7.01 -3.37 23.12
CA GLU A 234 6.06 -4.10 22.25
C GLU A 234 5.36 -3.13 21.28
N GLU A 235 4.96 -1.94 21.76
CA GLU A 235 4.39 -0.88 20.93
C GLU A 235 5.33 -0.40 19.82
N ALA A 236 6.64 -0.28 20.10
CA ALA A 236 7.63 0.12 19.10
C ALA A 236 7.80 -0.96 18.03
N PHE A 237 7.79 -2.24 18.41
CA PHE A 237 7.83 -3.36 17.48
C PHE A 237 6.61 -3.39 16.57
N LEU A 238 5.40 -3.24 17.13
CA LEU A 238 4.16 -3.23 16.36
C LEU A 238 4.09 -2.04 15.39
N ASN A 239 4.54 -0.86 15.83
CA ASN A 239 4.62 0.33 14.99
C ASN A 239 5.64 0.15 13.85
N ASP A 240 6.79 -0.47 14.11
CA ASP A 240 7.78 -0.79 13.09
C ASP A 240 7.22 -1.75 12.03
N LYS A 241 6.52 -2.82 12.45
CA LYS A 241 5.83 -3.75 11.54
C LYS A 241 4.74 -3.05 10.73
N ALA A 242 3.96 -2.16 11.35
CA ALA A 242 2.96 -1.37 10.65
C ALA A 242 3.59 -0.50 9.55
N LYS A 243 4.68 0.22 9.85
CA LYS A 243 5.41 1.06 8.87
C LYS A 243 5.98 0.25 7.72
N GLN A 244 6.59 -0.91 7.99
CA GLN A 244 7.05 -1.83 6.95
C GLN A 244 5.90 -2.27 6.04
N ARG A 245 4.71 -2.50 6.63
CA ARG A 245 3.52 -2.88 5.88
C ARG A 245 2.99 -1.75 4.99
N VAL A 246 2.99 -0.52 5.49
CA VAL A 246 2.64 0.66 4.69
C VAL A 246 3.56 0.76 3.48
N PHE A 247 4.87 0.65 3.68
CA PHE A 247 5.85 0.73 2.60
C PHE A 247 5.67 -0.33 1.53
N SER A 248 5.63 -1.60 1.94
CA SER A 248 5.49 -2.72 1.00
C SER A 248 4.18 -2.64 0.19
N SER A 249 3.09 -2.20 0.81
CA SER A 249 1.80 -2.05 0.12
C SER A 249 1.78 -0.85 -0.84
N GLN A 250 2.61 0.17 -0.59
CA GLN A 250 2.67 1.39 -1.40
C GLN A 250 3.71 1.31 -2.54
N PHE A 251 4.69 0.42 -2.43
CA PHE A 251 5.83 0.36 -3.34
C PHE A 251 5.43 0.18 -4.80
N LEU A 252 4.53 -0.76 -5.08
CA LEU A 252 4.05 -1.05 -6.43
C LEU A 252 2.54 -1.29 -6.39
N MET A 253 1.80 -0.56 -7.21
CA MET A 253 0.35 -0.70 -7.29
C MET A 253 -0.13 -0.59 -8.74
N LEU A 254 -0.88 -1.58 -9.20
CA LEU A 254 -1.61 -1.51 -10.47
C LEU A 254 -2.92 -0.78 -10.25
N LYS A 255 -3.36 0.08 -11.16
CA LYS A 255 -4.63 0.80 -11.00
C LYS A 255 -5.47 0.79 -12.27
N ILE A 256 -6.77 0.76 -12.06
CA ILE A 256 -7.81 0.98 -13.08
C ILE A 256 -8.78 2.03 -12.54
N GLY A 257 -9.16 2.99 -13.38
CA GLY A 257 -10.00 4.10 -12.94
C GLY A 257 -10.94 4.59 -14.01
N ILE A 258 -11.99 5.24 -13.51
CA ILE A 258 -12.99 5.96 -14.29
C ILE A 258 -13.03 7.40 -13.80
N GLY A 259 -13.18 8.34 -14.71
CA GLY A 259 -13.33 9.75 -14.42
C GLY A 259 -14.28 10.42 -15.39
N PHE A 260 -14.51 11.70 -15.15
CA PHE A 260 -15.41 12.51 -15.94
C PHE A 260 -14.70 13.79 -16.38
N LEU A 261 -14.85 14.18 -17.63
CA LEU A 261 -14.43 15.48 -18.13
C LEU A 261 -15.47 16.53 -17.72
N ALA A 262 -15.06 17.41 -16.83
CA ALA A 262 -15.81 18.57 -16.40
C ALA A 262 -15.10 19.86 -16.83
N PHE A 263 -15.89 20.88 -17.15
CA PHE A 263 -15.50 22.29 -17.38
C PHE A 263 -14.25 22.58 -18.19
#